data_AF-A0A3N5SEE4-F1
#
_entry.id   AF-A0A3N5SEE4-F1
#
_cell.length_a   1.000
_cell.length_b   1.000
_cell.length_c   1.000
_cell.angle_alpha   90.00
_cell.angle_beta   90.00
_cell.angle_gamma   90.00
#
_symmetry.space_group_name_H-M   'P 1'
#
loop_
_entity.id
_entity.type
_entity.pdbx_description
1 polymer ?
#
loop_
_entity_poly.entity_id
_entity_poly.type
_entity_poly.pdbx_seq_one_letter_code
_entity_poly.pdbx_strand_id
1 'polypeptide(L)' 'MEMELLTKNHGIMRATSCPTIDALVKEGAGREQNFCRVIEQRMMDFQTAFFNPNMKAVPVRIPPETLGCGLYCEWKITC' A
#
# COMPACT_ATOMS: atom_id res chain seq x y z
N MET A 1 -1.56 2.59 10.90
CA MET A 1 -2.36 2.08 9.77
C MET A 1 -3.82 2.25 10.14
N GLU A 2 -4.61 2.75 9.20
CA GLU A 2 -6.04 3.02 9.36
C GLU A 2 -6.81 2.24 8.30
N MET A 3 -7.99 1.76 8.69
CA MET A 3 -8.90 1.02 7.84
C MET A 3 -10.27 1.67 7.89
N GLU A 4 -10.82 2.02 6.73
CA GLU A 4 -12.17 2.54 6.57
C GLU A 4 -13.00 1.53 5.80
N LEU A 5 -14.09 1.03 6.40
CA LEU A 5 -15.01 0.11 5.74
C LEU A 5 -16.17 0.91 5.14
N LEU A 6 -16.25 0.97 3.81
CA LEU A 6 -17.31 1.68 3.10
C LEU A 6 -18.55 0.82 2.93
N THR A 7 -18.35 -0.47 2.62
CA THR A 7 -19.39 -1.50 2.56
C THR A 7 -18.80 -2.83 3.00
N LYS A 8 -19.64 -3.87 3.13
CA LYS A 8 -19.17 -5.24 3.42
C LYS A 8 -18.08 -5.77 2.46
N ASN A 9 -17.99 -5.23 1.25
CA ASN A 9 -17.12 -5.71 0.18
C ASN A 9 -16.14 -4.62 -0.33
N HIS A 10 -16.06 -3.49 0.35
CA HIS A 10 -15.24 -2.36 -0.08
C HIS A 10 -14.70 -1.62 1.13
N GLY A 11 -13.37 -1.55 1.22
CA GLY A 11 -12.68 -0.74 2.23
C GLY A 11 -11.50 0.02 1.65
N ILE A 12 -11.05 1.04 2.39
CA ILE A 12 -9.84 1.81 2.12
C ILE A 12 -8.85 1.57 3.25
N MET A 13 -7.63 1.18 2.89
CA MET A 13 -6.51 1.06 3.81
C MET A 13 -5.57 2.24 3.62
N ARG A 14 -5.17 2.90 4.72
CA ARG A 14 -4.20 4.01 4.71
C ARG A 14 -3.06 3.73 5.67
N ALA A 15 -1.83 3.88 5.18
CA ALA A 15 -0.64 3.86 6.03
C ALA A 15 -0.07 5.28 6.12
N THR A 16 0.03 5.82 7.33
CA THR A 16 0.66 7.11 7.64
C THR A 16 2.13 6.95 8.07
N SER A 17 2.60 5.71 8.22
CA SER A 17 3.99 5.35 8.48
C SER A 17 4.36 4.06 7.75
N CYS A 18 5.60 3.96 7.28
CA CYS A 18 6.12 2.76 6.64
C CYS A 18 7.64 2.64 6.86
N PRO A 19 8.08 1.80 7.83
CA PRO A 19 9.49 1.63 8.14
C PRO A 19 10.34 1.18 6.94
N THR A 20 9.74 0.41 6.02
CA THR A 20 10.42 -0.03 4.80
C THR A 20 10.76 1.15 3.90
N ILE A 21 9.81 2.05 3.64
CA ILE A 21 10.07 3.23 2.81
C ILE A 21 11.02 4.19 3.50
N ASP A 22 10.91 4.36 4.82
CA ASP A 22 11.87 5.17 5.60
C ASP A 22 13.31 4.65 5.44
N ALA A 23 13.49 3.33 5.50
CA ALA A 23 14.78 2.71 5.28
C ALA A 23 15.29 2.90 3.86
N LEU A 24 14.44 2.74 2.83
CA LEU A 24 14.84 2.90 1.43
C LEU A 24 15.17 4.35 1.06
N VAL A 25 14.43 5.33 1.59
CA VAL A 25 14.75 6.75 1.45
C VAL A 25 16.10 7.05 2.10
N LYS A 26 16.34 6.53 3.32
CA LYS A 26 17.62 6.70 4.03
C LYS A 26 18.78 6.00 3.30
N GLU A 27 18.52 4.87 2.64
CA GLU A 27 19.50 4.15 1.83
C GLU A 27 20.01 5.01 0.67
N GLY A 28 19.19 5.91 0.12
CA GLY A 28 19.58 6.85 -0.93
C GLY A 28 19.82 6.21 -2.30
N ALA A 29 19.40 4.95 -2.48
CA ALA A 29 19.60 4.17 -3.71
C ALA A 29 18.45 4.29 -4.72
N GLY A 30 17.41 5.08 -4.43
CA GLY A 30 16.25 5.28 -5.34
C GLY A 30 15.25 4.13 -5.36
N ARG A 31 15.38 3.14 -4.47
CA ARG A 31 14.52 1.95 -4.44
C ARG A 31 13.09 2.25 -3.99
N GLU A 32 12.91 3.30 -3.20
CA GLU A 32 11.61 3.82 -2.79
C GLU A 32 10.72 4.20 -3.97
N GLN A 33 11.31 4.52 -5.14
CA GLN A 33 10.57 4.89 -6.35
C GLN A 33 9.74 3.73 -6.91
N ASN A 34 10.17 2.50 -6.71
CA ASN A 34 9.54 1.33 -7.34
C ASN A 34 9.10 0.25 -6.35
N PHE A 35 9.57 0.31 -5.09
CA PHE A 35 9.29 -0.73 -4.10
C PHE A 35 7.79 -1.00 -3.95
N CYS A 36 6.98 0.03 -3.74
CA CYS A 36 5.53 -0.15 -3.56
C CYS A 36 4.82 -0.64 -4.84
N ARG A 37 5.29 -0.21 -6.01
CA ARG A 37 4.71 -0.61 -7.31
C ARG A 37 4.97 -2.08 -7.64
N VAL A 38 6.07 -2.64 -7.14
CA VAL A 38 6.53 -3.98 -7.53
C VAL A 38 6.43 -4.97 -6.39
N ILE A 39 7.09 -4.68 -5.27
CA ILE A 39 7.19 -5.61 -4.14
C ILE A 39 5.92 -5.55 -3.30
N GLU A 40 5.52 -4.35 -2.87
CA GLU A 40 4.32 -4.21 -2.03
C GLU A 40 3.06 -4.67 -2.77
N GLN A 41 2.89 -4.33 -4.05
CA GLN A 41 1.78 -4.84 -4.86
C GLN A 41 1.70 -6.38 -4.82
N ARG A 42 2.83 -7.08 -5.02
CA ARG A 42 2.84 -8.55 -4.97
C ARG A 42 2.50 -9.09 -3.58
N MET A 43 2.96 -8.41 -2.53
CA MET A 43 2.62 -8.77 -1.16
C MET A 43 1.14 -8.57 -0.89
N MET A 44 0.57 -7.46 -1.35
CA MET A 44 -0.86 -7.18 -1.26
C MET A 44 -1.69 -8.22 -2.03
N ASP A 45 -1.29 -8.56 -3.26
CA ASP A 45 -1.97 -9.59 -4.07
C ASP A 45 -1.96 -10.96 -3.36
N PHE A 46 -0.81 -11.35 -2.80
CA PHE A 46 -0.66 -12.59 -2.04
C PHE A 46 -1.55 -12.59 -0.78
N GLN A 47 -1.54 -11.49 -0.03
CA GLN A 47 -2.33 -11.36 1.19
C GLN A 47 -3.83 -11.35 0.90
N THR A 48 -4.31 -10.63 -0.12
CA THR A 48 -5.74 -10.61 -0.44
C THR A 48 -6.21 -11.97 -0.93
N ALA A 49 -5.44 -12.63 -1.80
CA ALA A 49 -5.77 -13.96 -2.29
C ALA A 49 -5.84 -15.02 -1.18
N PHE A 50 -5.02 -14.89 -0.13
CA PHE A 50 -5.07 -15.75 1.05
C PHE A 50 -6.43 -15.66 1.77
N PHE A 51 -7.00 -14.47 1.90
CA PHE A 51 -8.29 -14.29 2.57
C PHE A 51 -9.49 -14.63 1.69
N ASN A 52 -9.45 -14.22 0.41
CA ASN A 52 -10.48 -14.52 -0.57
C ASN A 52 -9.86 -14.39 -1.97
N PRO A 53 -9.90 -15.44 -2.82
CA PRO A 53 -9.32 -15.40 -4.17
C PRO A 53 -9.87 -14.28 -5.08
N ASN A 54 -11.06 -13.76 -4.80
CA ASN A 54 -11.67 -12.66 -5.55
C ASN A 54 -11.31 -11.28 -4.98
N MET A 55 -10.67 -11.22 -3.81
CA MET A 55 -10.28 -9.99 -3.17
C MET A 55 -9.08 -9.36 -3.87
N LYS A 56 -9.14 -8.05 -4.06
CA LYS A 56 -8.12 -7.27 -4.77
C LYS A 56 -7.70 -6.07 -3.95
N ALA A 57 -6.41 -5.76 -4.00
CA ALA A 57 -5.85 -4.52 -3.49
C ALA A 57 -5.35 -3.67 -4.66
N VAL A 58 -5.96 -2.51 -4.87
CA VAL A 58 -5.59 -1.57 -5.93
C VAL A 58 -4.96 -0.33 -5.30
N PRO A 59 -3.74 0.05 -5.69
CA PRO A 59 -3.10 1.25 -5.16
C PRO A 59 -3.87 2.48 -5.65
N VAL A 60 -4.19 3.38 -4.72
CA VAL A 60 -4.80 4.69 -5.02
C VAL A 60 -3.74 5.78 -4.98
N ARG A 61 -2.90 5.77 -3.94
CA ARG A 61 -1.76 6.67 -3.75
C ARG A 61 -0.62 5.88 -3.12
N ILE A 62 0.58 5.97 -3.67
CA ILE A 62 1.77 5.25 -3.16
C ILE A 62 3.02 6.13 -3.37
N PRO A 63 4.16 5.80 -2.74
CA PRO A 63 5.42 6.49 -2.99
C PRO A 63 5.90 6.32 -4.44
N PRO A 64 6.69 7.27 -4.97
CA PRO A 64 7.22 8.43 -4.27
C PRO A 64 6.26 9.62 -4.20
N GLU A 65 5.11 9.61 -4.89
CA GLU A 65 4.17 10.74 -5.00
C GLU A 65 3.59 11.19 -3.65
N THR A 66 3.55 10.29 -2.68
CA THR A 66 3.01 10.53 -1.35
C THR A 66 4.07 10.98 -0.33
N LEU A 67 5.36 10.93 -0.68
CA LEU A 67 6.43 11.30 0.25
C LEU A 67 6.30 12.76 0.67
N GLY A 68 6.28 13.00 1.98
CA GLY A 68 6.10 14.34 2.57
C GLY A 68 4.64 14.79 2.73
N CYS A 69 3.66 14.00 2.28
CA CYS A 69 2.23 14.35 2.41
C CYS A 69 1.57 13.84 3.71
N GLY A 70 2.33 13.25 4.64
CA GLY A 70 1.79 12.63 5.88
C GLY A 70 1.06 11.30 5.66
N LEU A 71 1.04 10.80 4.43
CA LEU A 71 0.49 9.51 4.01
C LEU A 71 1.60 8.79 3.23
N TYR A 72 1.80 7.49 3.46
CA TYR A 72 2.72 6.67 2.66
C TYR A 72 1.96 5.95 1.56
N CYS A 73 0.90 5.24 1.89
CA CYS A 73 0.11 4.56 0.88
C CYS A 73 -1.38 4.50 1.23
N GLU A 74 -2.19 4.47 0.19
CA GLU A 74 -3.63 4.27 0.23
C GLU A 74 -3.99 3.19 -0.78
N TRP A 75 -4.75 2.21 -0.30
CA TRP A 75 -5.16 1.06 -1.09
C TRP A 75 -6.67 0.91 -1.02
N LYS A 76 -7.27 0.68 -2.19
CA LYS A 76 -8.65 0.27 -2.30
C LYS A 76 -8.71 -1.25 -2.25
N ILE A 77 -9.45 -1.77 -1.29
CA ILE A 77 -9.64 -3.20 -1.08
C ILE A 77 -11.07 -3.56 -1.45
N THR A 78 -11.26 -4.51 -2.38
CA THR A 78 -12.58 -4.95 -2.85
C THR A 78 -12.69 -6.47 -2.91
N CYS A 79 -13.85 -7.05 -2.65
CA CYS A 79 -14.13 -8.49 -2.81
C CYS A 79 -15.55 -8.82 -3.29
#